data_AF-A0A944WIF4-F1
#
_entry.id   AF-A0A944WIF4-F1
#
_cell.length_a   1.000
_cell.length_b   1.000
_cell.length_c   1.000
_cell.angle_alpha   90.00
_cell.angle_beta   90.00
_cell.angle_gamma   90.00
#
_symmetry.space_group_name_H-M   'P 1'
#
loop_
_entity.id
_entity.type
_entity.pdbx_description
1 polymer ?
#
loop_
_entity_poly.entity_id
_entity_poly.type
_entity_poly.pdbx_seq_one_letter_code
_entity_poly.pdbx_strand_id
1 'polypeptide(L)'
;MASIKLKKRFLFPIGALLSGLLPLLGLELVLWAFNIAAPETVVDRSFGFGQYQPLFIPNKDQTELRTSQNKSLYFGTQRFAKQKWKTEFRMFFLGGSTVRGRPFTVDTAFAKWVELELNARSPDNTTYQSINCGGLSYASYRLARINQEILQYDPNLVVLATGHNEFLEDRSFTAAKANQTDVSPISSWRSVNWIRSLAGDDLESFKTNSEKRLPANVTARLDAKSGYASYQWDPVWKRDVIGQYRESITEIISQCQTKDIPILLVCLGSNLRDCPPIKSELPLTLSNTTRQKWLNLFDQATRHRDNPSTALKFYQQCSAITEEHALLHYRIARCFEQLGQNQAARKHYLLSKDHDICPLRLTEQMDRVIRELADQFDVPLVDGRRVLERASAHQIPGYEMYIDHVHPSIAGHQLIATAIVQQLIKSKLITQPDDFFTPDYAHMYQTQLQERPPSFFTNGLRRVQWLENWARRDRQQQELKPFDLRGRLAKADRLLGFSELDRVTIELTKALDQYPTAYPAIVELALQRRRQGDDYHANFVLSWLAEHSAPIESPNTNQALGLSSN
;
A
#
# COMPACT_ATOMS: atom_id res chain seq x y z
N MET A 1 -65.03 -1.21 35.72
CA MET A 1 -64.31 -2.51 35.69
C MET A 1 -63.71 -2.92 34.33
N ALA A 2 -64.14 -2.34 33.19
CA ALA A 2 -63.60 -2.70 31.87
C ALA A 2 -62.15 -2.22 31.61
N SER A 3 -61.72 -1.06 32.16
CA SER A 3 -60.36 -0.54 31.89
C SER A 3 -59.24 -1.28 32.64
N ILE A 4 -59.54 -1.92 33.78
CA ILE A 4 -58.58 -2.74 34.55
C ILE A 4 -58.30 -4.08 33.83
N LYS A 5 -59.30 -4.64 33.15
CA LYS A 5 -59.16 -5.88 32.37
C LYS A 5 -58.32 -5.68 31.10
N LEU A 6 -58.40 -4.52 30.45
CA LEU A 6 -57.52 -4.20 29.32
C LEU A 6 -56.05 -4.06 29.76
N LYS A 7 -55.78 -3.35 30.87
CA LYS A 7 -54.40 -3.20 31.39
C LYS A 7 -53.74 -4.54 31.73
N LYS A 8 -54.44 -5.46 32.40
CA LYS A 8 -53.89 -6.79 32.75
C LYS A 8 -53.60 -7.67 31.53
N ARG A 9 -54.34 -7.51 30.43
CA ARG A 9 -54.18 -8.31 29.21
C ARG A 9 -52.90 -7.97 28.43
N PHE A 10 -52.39 -6.75 28.59
CA PHE A 10 -51.11 -6.32 28.01
C PHE A 10 -49.95 -6.36 29.02
N LEU A 11 -50.20 -6.06 30.30
CA LEU A 11 -49.14 -6.05 31.33
C LEU A 11 -48.60 -7.44 31.67
N PHE A 12 -49.44 -8.48 31.62
CA PHE A 12 -49.01 -9.84 31.99
C PHE A 12 -48.07 -10.47 30.94
N PRO A 13 -48.36 -10.40 29.62
CA PRO A 13 -47.41 -10.84 28.59
C PRO A 13 -46.11 -10.05 28.60
N ILE A 14 -46.17 -8.72 28.81
CA ILE A 14 -44.97 -7.88 28.93
C ILE A 14 -44.15 -8.27 30.16
N GLY A 15 -44.81 -8.50 31.31
CA GLY A 15 -44.15 -8.95 32.53
C GLY A 15 -43.48 -10.32 32.40
N ALA A 16 -44.14 -11.27 31.70
CA ALA A 16 -43.57 -12.59 31.41
C ALA A 16 -42.40 -12.52 30.41
N LEU A 17 -42.47 -11.63 29.42
CA LEU A 17 -41.39 -11.37 28.49
C LEU A 17 -40.17 -10.76 29.22
N LEU A 18 -40.40 -9.77 30.08
CA LEU A 18 -39.35 -9.12 30.87
C LEU A 18 -38.70 -10.10 31.86
N SER A 19 -39.49 -10.95 32.53
CA SER A 19 -38.94 -11.95 33.44
C SER A 19 -38.12 -13.02 32.71
N GLY A 20 -38.50 -13.39 31.49
CA GLY A 20 -37.71 -14.26 30.61
C GLY A 20 -36.39 -13.64 30.13
N LEU A 21 -36.30 -12.31 30.05
CA LEU A 21 -35.09 -11.59 29.65
C LEU A 21 -34.13 -11.27 30.82
N LEU A 22 -34.60 -11.36 32.08
CA LEU A 22 -33.78 -11.10 33.27
C LEU A 22 -32.49 -11.95 33.35
N PRO A 23 -32.50 -13.26 33.02
CA PRO A 23 -31.26 -14.04 33.00
C PRO A 23 -30.25 -13.56 31.96
N LEU A 24 -30.71 -13.08 30.79
CA LEU A 24 -29.83 -12.54 29.76
C LEU A 24 -29.22 -11.20 30.19
N LEU A 25 -30.02 -10.34 30.82
CA LEU A 25 -29.54 -9.10 31.45
C LEU A 25 -28.52 -9.40 32.56
N GLY A 26 -28.80 -10.39 33.42
CA GLY A 26 -27.89 -10.83 34.46
C GLY A 26 -26.55 -11.34 33.91
N LEU A 27 -26.61 -12.18 32.86
CA LEU A 27 -25.42 -12.65 32.16
C LEU A 27 -24.61 -11.49 31.56
N GLU A 28 -25.27 -10.57 30.87
CA GLU A 28 -24.60 -9.41 30.25
C GLU A 28 -23.90 -8.53 31.31
N LEU A 29 -24.55 -8.30 32.46
CA LEU A 29 -23.97 -7.56 33.59
C LEU A 29 -22.74 -8.27 34.17
N VAL A 30 -22.78 -9.60 34.33
CA VAL A 30 -21.62 -10.38 34.79
C VAL A 30 -20.47 -10.27 33.79
N LEU A 31 -20.74 -10.48 32.49
CA LEU A 31 -19.72 -10.37 31.45
C LEU A 31 -19.11 -8.96 31.39
N TRP A 32 -19.92 -7.93 31.63
CA TRP A 32 -19.46 -6.55 31.72
C TRP A 32 -18.58 -6.32 32.96
N ALA A 33 -19.05 -6.73 34.15
CA ALA A 33 -18.35 -6.53 35.42
C ALA A 33 -16.97 -7.19 35.47
N PHE A 34 -16.83 -8.38 34.87
CA PHE A 34 -15.55 -9.10 34.81
C PHE A 34 -14.75 -8.83 33.53
N ASN A 35 -15.20 -7.89 32.70
CA ASN A 35 -14.61 -7.57 31.41
C ASN A 35 -14.39 -8.79 30.48
N ILE A 36 -15.29 -9.77 30.51
CA ILE A 36 -15.25 -10.97 29.68
C ILE A 36 -15.91 -10.68 28.31
N ALA A 37 -15.34 -11.22 27.23
CA ALA A 37 -15.87 -11.14 25.87
C ALA A 37 -16.22 -9.71 25.38
N ALA A 38 -15.33 -8.75 25.65
CA ALA A 38 -15.47 -7.41 25.12
C ALA A 38 -15.50 -7.44 23.57
N PRO A 39 -16.25 -6.55 22.89
CA PRO A 39 -16.34 -6.57 21.44
C PRO A 39 -14.99 -6.51 20.70
N GLU A 40 -13.98 -5.89 21.30
CA GLU A 40 -12.62 -5.81 20.74
C GLU A 40 -11.83 -7.12 20.79
N THR A 41 -12.25 -8.13 21.57
CA THR A 41 -11.52 -9.40 21.75
C THR A 41 -11.95 -10.48 20.76
N VAL A 42 -12.91 -10.19 19.88
CA VAL A 42 -13.45 -11.11 18.89
C VAL A 42 -13.20 -10.54 17.49
N VAL A 43 -12.96 -11.43 16.51
CA VAL A 43 -12.76 -11.01 15.12
C VAL A 43 -13.95 -10.18 14.63
N ASP A 44 -13.64 -9.01 14.07
CA ASP A 44 -14.63 -8.15 13.45
C ASP A 44 -15.14 -8.77 12.13
N ARG A 45 -16.37 -9.30 12.17
CA ARG A 45 -17.08 -9.81 10.98
C ARG A 45 -17.83 -8.73 10.20
N SER A 46 -17.93 -7.52 10.75
CA SER A 46 -18.45 -6.37 10.03
C SER A 46 -17.42 -5.73 9.13
N PHE A 47 -16.21 -6.27 9.05
CA PHE A 47 -15.21 -5.88 8.06
C PHE A 47 -14.80 -4.39 8.16
N GLY A 48 -14.80 -3.79 9.35
CA GLY A 48 -14.59 -2.35 9.48
C GLY A 48 -15.86 -1.51 9.57
N PHE A 49 -17.05 -2.10 9.36
CA PHE A 49 -18.30 -1.37 9.14
C PHE A 49 -19.29 -1.36 10.31
N GLY A 50 -19.03 -2.13 11.36
CA GLY A 50 -19.89 -2.15 12.53
C GLY A 50 -19.74 -0.86 13.29
N GLN A 51 -20.82 -0.07 13.36
CA GLN A 51 -20.92 1.11 14.24
C GLN A 51 -20.56 0.77 15.70
N TYR A 52 -20.65 -0.50 16.07
CA TYR A 52 -20.37 -1.05 17.40
C TYR A 52 -18.93 -1.57 17.60
N GLN A 53 -18.07 -1.51 16.58
CA GLN A 53 -16.66 -1.88 16.66
C GLN A 53 -15.79 -0.81 15.97
N PRO A 54 -15.58 0.35 16.61
CA PRO A 54 -14.84 1.46 16.03
C PRO A 54 -13.35 1.12 15.83
N LEU A 55 -12.69 1.87 14.94
CA LEU A 55 -11.24 1.82 14.76
C LEU A 55 -10.51 2.24 16.04
N PHE A 56 -10.99 3.29 16.70
CA PHE A 56 -10.39 3.81 17.93
C PHE A 56 -11.29 3.65 19.14
N ILE A 57 -10.70 3.22 20.25
CA ILE A 57 -11.37 3.05 21.54
C ILE A 57 -10.57 3.75 22.64
N PRO A 58 -11.24 4.27 23.68
CA PRO A 58 -10.55 4.90 24.80
C PRO A 58 -9.69 3.89 25.57
N ASN A 59 -8.58 4.36 26.13
CA ASN A 59 -7.85 3.65 27.18
C ASN A 59 -8.69 3.59 28.47
N LYS A 60 -8.22 2.84 29.48
CA LYS A 60 -8.95 2.65 30.76
C LYS A 60 -9.29 3.97 31.45
N ASP A 61 -8.37 4.93 31.36
CA ASP A 61 -8.49 6.23 32.03
C ASP A 61 -9.25 7.27 31.18
N GLN A 62 -9.69 6.88 29.98
CA GLN A 62 -10.35 7.72 28.98
C GLN A 62 -9.60 8.99 28.55
N THR A 63 -8.28 9.03 28.76
CA THR A 63 -7.41 10.16 28.38
C THR A 63 -6.90 10.06 26.96
N GLU A 64 -6.76 8.83 26.45
CA GLU A 64 -6.23 8.54 25.11
C GLU A 64 -7.17 7.65 24.33
N LEU A 65 -7.15 7.77 23.01
CA LEU A 65 -7.69 6.82 22.06
C LEU A 65 -6.56 5.92 21.55
N ARG A 66 -6.87 4.65 21.34
CA ARG A 66 -5.96 3.65 20.76
C ARG A 66 -6.66 2.81 19.71
N THR A 67 -5.91 2.24 18.76
CA THR A 67 -6.45 1.24 17.84
C THR A 67 -7.09 0.09 18.63
N SER A 68 -8.32 -0.29 18.28
CA SER A 68 -9.00 -1.42 18.89
C SER A 68 -8.32 -2.74 18.55
N GLN A 69 -8.35 -3.71 19.47
CA GLN A 69 -7.55 -4.93 19.36
C GLN A 69 -7.92 -5.75 18.12
N ASN A 70 -9.21 -5.92 17.85
CA ASN A 70 -9.72 -6.56 16.64
C ASN A 70 -9.33 -5.85 15.34
N LYS A 71 -9.11 -4.53 15.34
CA LYS A 71 -8.67 -3.76 14.16
C LYS A 71 -7.17 -3.74 14.00
N SER A 72 -6.39 -3.94 15.06
CA SER A 72 -4.91 -3.96 15.02
C SER A 72 -4.32 -5.03 14.09
N LEU A 73 -5.11 -6.05 13.72
CA LEU A 73 -4.74 -7.04 12.70
C LEU A 73 -4.64 -6.42 11.30
N TYR A 74 -5.47 -5.42 11.00
CA TYR A 74 -5.59 -4.79 9.68
C TYR A 74 -4.98 -3.39 9.63
N PHE A 75 -5.02 -2.66 10.74
CA PHE A 75 -4.49 -1.31 10.87
C PHE A 75 -3.19 -1.31 11.67
N GLY A 76 -2.44 -0.21 11.59
CA GLY A 76 -1.31 0.00 12.50
C GLY A 76 -1.80 0.29 13.92
N THR A 77 -0.96 -0.01 14.91
CA THR A 77 -1.17 0.49 16.28
C THR A 77 -0.96 2.00 16.27
N GLN A 78 -1.95 2.74 16.74
CA GLN A 78 -1.92 4.20 16.90
C GLN A 78 -2.44 4.55 18.29
N ARG A 79 -1.97 5.69 18.83
CA ARG A 79 -2.41 6.27 20.09
C ARG A 79 -2.38 7.78 19.98
N PHE A 80 -3.41 8.45 20.48
CA PHE A 80 -3.49 9.92 20.50
C PHE A 80 -4.44 10.41 21.61
N ALA A 81 -4.30 11.66 22.01
CA ALA A 81 -5.11 12.22 23.10
C ALA A 81 -6.59 12.28 22.70
N LYS A 82 -7.49 11.83 23.59
CA LYS A 82 -8.94 11.88 23.34
C LYS A 82 -9.41 13.32 23.16
N GLN A 83 -8.91 14.22 24.00
CA GLN A 83 -9.10 15.67 23.86
C GLN A 83 -7.86 16.27 23.18
N LYS A 84 -8.05 16.96 22.06
CA LYS A 84 -6.96 17.58 21.30
C LYS A 84 -6.35 18.76 22.04
N TRP A 85 -5.03 18.84 22.10
CA TRP A 85 -4.35 20.00 22.69
C TRP A 85 -4.46 21.22 21.77
N LYS A 86 -4.45 22.43 22.35
CA LYS A 86 -4.55 23.68 21.55
C LYS A 86 -3.36 23.86 20.60
N THR A 87 -2.19 23.38 21.00
CA THR A 87 -0.94 23.41 20.23
C THR A 87 -0.85 22.27 19.23
N GLU A 88 -1.80 21.33 19.20
CA GLU A 88 -1.74 20.14 18.36
C GLU A 88 -2.44 20.35 17.02
N PHE A 89 -1.72 20.09 15.93
CA PHE A 89 -2.24 19.96 14.58
C PHE A 89 -2.39 18.48 14.22
N ARG A 90 -3.63 17.99 14.24
CA ARG A 90 -3.98 16.57 14.11
C ARG A 90 -4.35 16.20 12.67
N MET A 91 -3.56 15.32 12.05
CA MET A 91 -3.76 14.87 10.67
C MET A 91 -4.14 13.39 10.64
N PHE A 92 -5.18 13.02 9.91
CA PHE A 92 -5.55 11.62 9.70
C PHE A 92 -5.23 11.18 8.28
N PHE A 93 -4.46 10.10 8.14
CA PHE A 93 -4.08 9.53 6.84
C PHE A 93 -4.93 8.30 6.55
N LEU A 94 -5.85 8.37 5.58
CA LEU A 94 -6.68 7.24 5.16
C LEU A 94 -6.16 6.60 3.87
N GLY A 95 -6.20 5.27 3.85
CA GLY A 95 -5.89 4.51 2.64
C GLY A 95 -5.76 3.02 2.86
N GLY A 96 -5.21 2.36 1.85
CA GLY A 96 -4.90 0.93 1.90
C GLY A 96 -3.59 0.63 2.64
N SER A 97 -3.03 -0.54 2.31
CA SER A 97 -1.75 -1.03 2.83
C SER A 97 -0.56 -0.10 2.53
N THR A 98 -0.62 0.67 1.44
CA THR A 98 0.36 1.72 1.14
C THR A 98 0.40 2.79 2.23
N VAL A 99 -0.75 3.32 2.67
CA VAL A 99 -0.79 4.29 3.78
C VAL A 99 -0.27 3.66 5.06
N ARG A 100 -0.62 2.40 5.33
CA ARG A 100 -0.16 1.66 6.52
C ARG A 100 1.36 1.52 6.61
N GLY A 101 2.08 1.66 5.49
CA GLY A 101 3.52 1.45 5.42
C GLY A 101 3.92 -0.01 5.22
N ARG A 102 3.09 -0.84 4.58
CA ARG A 102 3.50 -2.19 4.18
C ARG A 102 4.73 -2.10 3.25
N PRO A 103 5.69 -3.03 3.35
CA PRO A 103 5.69 -4.23 4.19
C PRO A 103 6.16 -4.03 5.64
N PHE A 104 6.63 -2.84 5.98
CA PHE A 104 7.05 -2.49 7.32
C PHE A 104 5.83 -2.12 8.18
N THR A 105 5.96 -1.07 8.98
CA THR A 105 4.89 -0.53 9.84
C THR A 105 4.76 0.98 9.62
N VAL A 106 3.85 1.57 10.38
CA VAL A 106 3.54 3.01 10.36
C VAL A 106 4.77 3.89 10.58
N ASP A 107 5.80 3.39 11.26
CA ASP A 107 7.03 4.11 11.63
C ASP A 107 7.89 4.53 10.44
N THR A 108 7.72 3.90 9.28
CA THR A 108 8.42 4.24 8.03
C THR A 108 7.45 4.57 6.89
N ALA A 109 6.17 4.79 7.22
CA ALA A 109 5.17 5.24 6.26
C ALA A 109 5.27 6.75 6.02
N PHE A 110 4.77 7.22 4.88
CA PHE A 110 4.80 8.65 4.56
C PHE A 110 4.06 9.51 5.60
N ALA A 111 3.05 8.97 6.30
CA ALA A 111 2.37 9.68 7.38
C ALA A 111 3.33 10.07 8.52
N LYS A 112 4.23 9.16 8.91
CA LYS A 112 5.24 9.43 9.95
C LYS A 112 6.32 10.37 9.44
N TRP A 113 6.75 10.22 8.18
CA TRP A 113 7.71 11.15 7.60
C TRP A 113 7.14 12.58 7.50
N VAL A 114 5.87 12.76 7.14
CA VAL A 114 5.18 14.06 7.16
C VAL A 114 5.18 14.66 8.57
N GLU A 115 4.89 13.85 9.59
CA GLU A 115 4.93 14.29 10.99
C GLU A 115 6.31 14.81 11.39
N LEU A 116 7.36 14.02 11.13
CA LEU A 116 8.74 14.38 11.47
C LEU A 116 9.18 15.62 10.71
N GLU A 117 8.90 15.65 9.42
CA GLU A 117 9.22 16.76 8.56
C GLU A 117 8.54 18.06 9.04
N LEU A 118 7.24 18.05 9.32
CA LEU A 118 6.53 19.25 9.78
C LEU A 118 6.99 19.70 11.17
N ASN A 119 7.25 18.78 12.09
CA ASN A 119 7.77 19.13 13.42
C ASN A 119 9.18 19.74 13.33
N ALA A 120 10.02 19.29 12.39
CA ALA A 120 11.32 19.92 12.12
C ALA A 120 11.20 21.35 11.53
N ARG A 121 10.03 21.74 11.02
CA ARG A 121 9.73 23.12 10.57
C ARG A 121 8.85 23.91 11.52
N SER A 122 8.42 23.29 12.62
CA SER A 122 7.34 23.83 13.40
C SER A 122 7.78 25.12 14.08
N PRO A 123 6.96 26.19 14.06
CA PRO A 123 7.16 27.29 14.99
C PRO A 123 7.07 26.77 16.44
N ASP A 124 7.71 27.46 17.40
CA ASP A 124 7.95 27.02 18.79
C ASP A 124 6.71 26.56 19.59
N ASN A 125 5.49 26.65 19.06
CA ASN A 125 4.24 26.34 19.75
C ASN A 125 3.28 25.36 19.03
N THR A 126 3.60 24.82 17.85
CA THR A 126 2.73 23.81 17.19
C THR A 126 3.38 22.43 17.24
N THR A 127 2.60 21.40 17.52
CA THR A 127 3.02 19.99 17.42
C THR A 127 2.15 19.32 16.37
N TYR A 128 2.79 18.81 15.31
CA TYR A 128 2.12 18.05 14.27
C TYR A 128 2.02 16.60 14.70
N GLN A 129 0.84 16.00 14.59
CA GLN A 129 0.60 14.59 14.86
C GLN A 129 -0.10 13.94 13.67
N SER A 130 0.48 12.86 13.16
CA SER A 130 -0.08 12.04 12.09
C SER A 130 -0.67 10.75 12.65
N ILE A 131 -1.99 10.58 12.50
CA ILE A 131 -2.70 9.35 12.82
C ILE A 131 -2.87 8.53 11.55
N ASN A 132 -2.21 7.38 11.50
CA ASN A 132 -2.22 6.49 10.35
C ASN A 132 -3.43 5.53 10.40
N CYS A 133 -4.41 5.78 9.52
CA CYS A 133 -5.61 4.96 9.32
C CYS A 133 -5.52 4.09 8.06
N GLY A 134 -4.31 3.61 7.72
CA GLY A 134 -4.09 2.68 6.61
C GLY A 134 -4.52 1.25 6.94
N GLY A 135 -5.48 0.71 6.19
CA GLY A 135 -6.01 -0.65 6.36
C GLY A 135 -5.50 -1.65 5.32
N LEU A 136 -5.12 -2.86 5.76
CA LEU A 136 -4.73 -3.94 4.85
C LEU A 136 -5.88 -4.33 3.92
N SER A 137 -5.64 -4.26 2.61
CA SER A 137 -6.62 -4.57 1.56
C SER A 137 -7.86 -3.65 1.55
N TYR A 138 -7.82 -2.49 2.21
CA TYR A 138 -8.96 -1.56 2.23
C TYR A 138 -9.10 -0.80 0.91
N ALA A 139 -10.31 -0.82 0.39
CA ALA A 139 -10.77 -0.06 -0.77
C ALA A 139 -11.57 1.19 -0.34
N SER A 140 -11.77 2.11 -1.27
CA SER A 140 -12.37 3.44 -1.08
C SER A 140 -13.71 3.43 -0.34
N TYR A 141 -14.65 2.56 -0.71
CA TYR A 141 -15.96 2.45 -0.05
C TYR A 141 -15.86 2.03 1.44
N ARG A 142 -14.81 1.29 1.82
CA ARG A 142 -14.51 0.99 3.23
C ARG A 142 -14.02 2.23 3.97
N LEU A 143 -13.13 2.98 3.31
CA LEU A 143 -12.55 4.20 3.85
C LEU A 143 -13.60 5.29 4.07
N ALA A 144 -14.67 5.34 3.29
CA ALA A 144 -15.79 6.27 3.51
C ALA A 144 -16.43 6.11 4.90
N ARG A 145 -16.41 4.90 5.48
CA ARG A 145 -16.95 4.63 6.82
C ARG A 145 -15.95 4.95 7.92
N ILE A 146 -14.66 4.66 7.69
CA ILE A 146 -13.58 5.10 8.58
C ILE A 146 -13.54 6.63 8.64
N ASN A 147 -13.78 7.31 7.51
CA ASN A 147 -13.85 8.76 7.45
C ASN A 147 -14.97 9.32 8.37
N GLN A 148 -16.16 8.73 8.36
CA GLN A 148 -17.26 9.10 9.26
C GLN A 148 -16.87 9.02 10.75
N GLU A 149 -16.07 8.03 11.13
CA GLU A 149 -15.55 7.87 12.49
C GLU A 149 -14.51 8.94 12.82
N ILE A 150 -13.46 9.08 12.01
CA ILE A 150 -12.32 9.97 12.35
C ILE A 150 -12.68 11.45 12.41
N LEU A 151 -13.73 11.86 11.67
CA LEU A 151 -14.25 13.22 11.70
C LEU A 151 -14.92 13.56 13.05
N GLN A 152 -14.93 12.66 14.02
CA GLN A 152 -15.38 12.87 15.40
C GLN A 152 -14.23 13.15 16.37
N TYR A 153 -12.97 13.10 15.90
CA TYR A 153 -11.76 13.22 16.72
C TYR A 153 -10.97 14.52 16.50
N ASP A 154 -11.69 15.60 16.17
CA ASP A 154 -11.16 16.95 15.95
C ASP A 154 -9.98 17.04 14.95
N PRO A 155 -10.08 16.44 13.74
CA PRO A 155 -9.00 16.52 12.76
C PRO A 155 -8.81 17.97 12.27
N ASN A 156 -7.55 18.37 12.09
CA ASN A 156 -7.19 19.58 11.36
C ASN A 156 -7.05 19.32 9.85
N LEU A 157 -6.78 18.08 9.46
CA LEU A 157 -6.58 17.68 8.08
C LEU A 157 -6.87 16.20 7.91
N VAL A 158 -7.50 15.87 6.78
CA VAL A 158 -7.61 14.51 6.28
C VAL A 158 -6.73 14.36 5.04
N VAL A 159 -5.91 13.31 4.98
CA VAL A 159 -5.10 12.96 3.80
C VAL A 159 -5.57 11.62 3.25
N LEU A 160 -6.03 11.58 2.00
CA LEU A 160 -6.58 10.38 1.37
C LEU A 160 -5.66 9.85 0.26
N ALA A 161 -5.22 8.60 0.39
CA ALA A 161 -4.44 7.90 -0.63
C ALA A 161 -4.96 6.47 -0.85
N THR A 162 -5.67 6.23 -1.96
CA THR A 162 -6.34 4.94 -2.21
C THR A 162 -6.47 4.58 -3.70
N GLY A 163 -6.82 3.33 -3.99
CA GLY A 163 -7.20 2.85 -5.32
C GLY A 163 -6.59 1.50 -5.75
N HIS A 164 -5.52 1.03 -5.10
CA HIS A 164 -4.92 -0.27 -5.44
C HIS A 164 -5.83 -1.48 -5.14
N ASN A 165 -6.73 -1.34 -4.17
CA ASN A 165 -7.51 -2.44 -3.61
C ASN A 165 -8.93 -2.53 -4.17
N GLU A 166 -9.32 -1.68 -5.12
CA GLU A 166 -10.72 -1.60 -5.56
C GLU A 166 -11.24 -2.90 -6.19
N PHE A 167 -10.35 -3.72 -6.74
CA PHE A 167 -10.70 -4.98 -7.39
C PHE A 167 -10.39 -6.22 -6.55
N LEU A 168 -9.96 -6.07 -5.29
CA LEU A 168 -9.61 -7.21 -4.44
C LEU A 168 -10.81 -8.06 -4.06
N GLU A 169 -11.99 -7.47 -3.91
CA GLU A 169 -13.18 -8.16 -3.41
C GLU A 169 -14.13 -8.56 -4.53
N ASP A 170 -14.81 -9.69 -4.36
CA ASP A 170 -15.87 -10.13 -5.27
C ASP A 170 -17.15 -9.34 -4.99
N ARG A 171 -17.40 -8.30 -5.78
CA ARG A 171 -18.54 -7.40 -5.60
C ARG A 171 -19.64 -7.74 -6.60
N SER A 172 -20.83 -8.05 -6.09
CA SER A 172 -22.05 -8.12 -6.90
C SER A 172 -22.74 -6.76 -6.87
N PHE A 173 -22.82 -6.08 -8.03
CA PHE A 173 -23.50 -4.78 -8.18
C PHE A 173 -25.01 -4.90 -8.46
N THR A 174 -25.58 -6.10 -8.29
CA THR A 174 -27.03 -6.31 -8.39
C THR A 174 -27.73 -5.79 -7.13
N ALA A 175 -28.81 -5.02 -7.33
CA ALA A 175 -29.58 -4.32 -6.28
C ALA A 175 -30.01 -5.21 -5.09
N ALA A 176 -30.07 -6.54 -5.27
CA ALA A 176 -30.43 -7.50 -4.24
C ALA A 176 -29.38 -7.68 -3.11
N LYS A 177 -28.17 -7.14 -3.24
CA LYS A 177 -27.12 -7.19 -2.20
C LYS A 177 -26.57 -5.84 -1.75
N ALA A 178 -27.06 -4.72 -2.30
CA ALA A 178 -26.67 -3.38 -1.87
C ALA A 178 -26.97 -3.08 -0.38
N ASN A 179 -27.80 -3.91 0.27
CA ASN A 179 -28.16 -3.79 1.70
C ASN A 179 -27.45 -4.78 2.65
N GLN A 180 -26.41 -5.50 2.23
CA GLN A 180 -25.71 -6.40 3.16
C GLN A 180 -24.51 -5.73 3.82
N THR A 181 -24.77 -4.93 4.86
CA THR A 181 -24.00 -4.89 6.13
C THR A 181 -24.63 -3.87 7.09
N ASP A 182 -25.94 -3.96 7.33
CA ASP A 182 -26.50 -3.34 8.53
C ASP A 182 -26.24 -4.33 9.68
N VAL A 183 -25.17 -4.08 10.44
CA VAL A 183 -24.76 -4.96 11.53
C VAL A 183 -25.73 -4.76 12.67
N SER A 184 -26.43 -5.82 13.07
CA SER A 184 -27.40 -5.74 14.15
C SER A 184 -26.74 -5.21 15.45
N PRO A 185 -27.40 -4.31 16.21
CA PRO A 185 -26.92 -3.84 17.52
C PRO A 185 -26.51 -4.96 18.48
N ILE A 186 -27.05 -6.16 18.26
CA ILE A 186 -26.76 -7.39 19.00
C ILE A 186 -25.27 -7.77 18.95
N SER A 187 -24.49 -7.37 17.93
CA SER A 187 -23.04 -7.64 17.89
C SER A 187 -22.23 -6.89 18.95
N SER A 188 -22.81 -5.86 19.57
CA SER A 188 -22.22 -5.15 20.71
C SER A 188 -22.32 -5.92 22.03
N TRP A 189 -23.21 -6.92 22.12
CA TRP A 189 -23.47 -7.65 23.36
C TRP A 189 -22.35 -8.65 23.65
N ARG A 190 -21.83 -8.61 24.89
CA ARG A 190 -20.76 -9.49 25.37
C ARG A 190 -21.20 -10.94 25.40
N SER A 191 -22.46 -11.22 25.71
CA SER A 191 -23.04 -12.58 25.66
C SER A 191 -22.94 -13.21 24.28
N VAL A 192 -23.18 -12.44 23.22
CA VAL A 192 -23.03 -12.88 21.82
C VAL A 192 -21.57 -13.10 21.47
N ASN A 193 -20.69 -12.18 21.87
CA ASN A 193 -19.25 -12.30 21.66
C ASN A 193 -18.64 -13.47 22.45
N TRP A 194 -19.18 -13.79 23.62
CA TRP A 194 -18.77 -14.93 24.44
C TRP A 194 -19.11 -16.25 23.74
N ILE A 195 -20.33 -16.41 23.24
CA ILE A 195 -20.73 -17.58 22.43
C ILE A 195 -19.82 -17.70 21.19
N ARG A 196 -19.52 -16.58 20.51
CA ARG A 196 -18.60 -16.58 19.36
C ARG A 196 -17.19 -16.99 19.75
N SER A 197 -16.69 -16.54 20.90
CA SER A 197 -15.36 -16.94 21.38
C SER A 197 -15.28 -18.45 21.61
N LEU A 198 -16.34 -19.09 22.14
CA LEU A 198 -16.42 -20.55 22.27
C LEU A 198 -16.45 -21.28 20.92
N ALA A 199 -16.92 -20.61 19.87
CA ALA A 199 -16.90 -21.11 18.49
C ALA A 199 -15.56 -20.87 17.76
N GLY A 200 -14.53 -20.35 18.45
CA GLY A 200 -13.19 -20.13 17.89
C GLY A 200 -12.99 -18.80 17.16
N ASP A 201 -13.90 -17.84 17.31
CA ASP A 201 -13.77 -16.48 16.75
C ASP A 201 -12.89 -15.54 17.61
N ASP A 202 -12.25 -16.04 18.67
CA ASP A 202 -11.40 -15.23 19.53
C ASP A 202 -10.09 -14.81 18.83
N LEU A 203 -9.55 -13.65 19.23
CA LEU A 203 -8.40 -13.06 18.57
C LEU A 203 -7.11 -13.87 18.72
N GLU A 204 -6.95 -14.63 19.81
CA GLU A 204 -5.72 -15.38 20.10
C GLU A 204 -5.63 -16.65 19.25
N SER A 205 -6.74 -17.39 19.15
CA SER A 205 -6.90 -18.49 18.19
C SER A 205 -6.71 -18.01 16.75
N PHE A 206 -7.12 -16.77 16.45
CA PHE A 206 -6.91 -16.19 15.14
C PHE A 206 -5.43 -15.86 14.88
N LYS A 207 -4.75 -15.17 15.80
CA LYS A 207 -3.33 -14.81 15.67
C LYS A 207 -2.44 -16.03 15.44
N THR A 208 -2.62 -17.10 16.21
CA THR A 208 -1.86 -18.35 16.07
C THR A 208 -2.06 -19.04 14.72
N ASN A 209 -3.25 -18.94 14.13
CA ASN A 209 -3.53 -19.46 12.79
C ASN A 209 -3.18 -18.48 11.65
N SER A 210 -3.07 -17.18 11.95
CA SER A 210 -2.92 -16.10 10.96
C SER A 210 -1.55 -16.05 10.27
N GLU A 211 -0.50 -16.63 10.89
CA GLU A 211 0.80 -16.81 10.21
C GLU A 211 0.68 -17.72 8.98
N LYS A 212 -0.40 -18.52 8.88
CA LYS A 212 -0.67 -19.41 7.73
C LYS A 212 -1.88 -19.01 6.88
N ARG A 213 -2.80 -18.14 7.35
CA ARG A 213 -4.00 -17.73 6.61
C ARG A 213 -4.40 -16.29 6.93
N LEU A 214 -4.64 -15.48 5.89
CA LEU A 214 -5.44 -14.26 6.08
C LEU A 214 -6.84 -14.66 6.59
N PRO A 215 -7.51 -13.77 7.34
CA PRO A 215 -8.83 -14.04 7.87
C PRO A 215 -9.83 -14.46 6.78
N ALA A 216 -10.64 -15.48 7.06
CA ALA A 216 -11.68 -16.01 6.14
C ALA A 216 -12.77 -14.99 5.75
N ASN A 217 -12.72 -13.79 6.30
CA ASN A 217 -13.69 -12.71 6.21
C ASN A 217 -13.15 -11.48 5.46
N VAL A 218 -11.91 -11.46 4.97
CA VAL A 218 -11.61 -10.69 3.74
C VAL A 218 -11.49 -11.74 2.67
N THR A 219 -12.61 -12.19 2.08
CA THR A 219 -12.51 -13.07 0.92
C THR A 219 -12.07 -12.20 -0.24
N ALA A 220 -10.77 -11.85 -0.26
CA ALA A 220 -10.17 -11.39 -1.50
C ALA A 220 -10.51 -12.47 -2.53
N ARG A 221 -10.82 -12.07 -3.76
CA ARG A 221 -11.05 -13.02 -4.87
C ARG A 221 -9.90 -14.02 -4.99
N LEU A 222 -8.73 -13.63 -4.51
CA LEU A 222 -7.50 -14.42 -4.43
C LEU A 222 -7.44 -15.45 -3.29
N ASP A 223 -8.27 -15.29 -2.27
CA ASP A 223 -8.39 -16.23 -1.14
C ASP A 223 -9.46 -17.32 -1.39
N ALA A 224 -10.22 -17.22 -2.48
CA ALA A 224 -11.05 -18.32 -2.98
C ALA A 224 -10.17 -19.54 -3.33
N LYS A 225 -10.70 -20.77 -3.27
CA LYS A 225 -9.95 -21.99 -3.69
C LYS A 225 -9.38 -21.88 -5.11
N SER A 226 -10.00 -21.08 -5.97
CA SER A 226 -9.59 -20.78 -7.34
C SER A 226 -8.46 -19.73 -7.44
N GLY A 227 -8.22 -18.93 -6.40
CA GLY A 227 -7.23 -17.86 -6.38
C GLY A 227 -7.39 -16.90 -7.58
N TYR A 228 -6.30 -16.59 -8.29
CA TYR A 228 -6.32 -15.80 -9.54
C TYR A 228 -7.30 -16.30 -10.59
N ALA A 229 -7.68 -17.59 -10.59
CA ALA A 229 -8.63 -18.11 -11.56
C ALA A 229 -10.05 -17.56 -11.37
N SER A 230 -10.35 -16.93 -10.23
CA SER A 230 -11.62 -16.23 -10.01
C SER A 230 -11.75 -14.95 -10.83
N TYR A 231 -10.65 -14.27 -11.17
CA TYR A 231 -10.66 -13.10 -12.04
C TYR A 231 -10.85 -13.54 -13.49
N GLN A 232 -11.78 -12.95 -14.21
CA GLN A 232 -12.01 -13.23 -15.63
C GLN A 232 -12.13 -11.92 -16.38
N TRP A 233 -11.99 -11.98 -17.70
CA TRP A 233 -12.28 -10.82 -18.54
C TRP A 233 -13.76 -10.41 -18.38
N ASP A 234 -14.00 -9.31 -17.66
CA ASP A 234 -15.32 -8.75 -17.38
C ASP A 234 -15.26 -7.21 -17.38
N PRO A 235 -15.45 -6.57 -18.55
CA PRO A 235 -15.36 -5.12 -18.67
C PRO A 235 -16.52 -4.39 -17.98
N VAL A 236 -17.68 -5.05 -17.82
CA VAL A 236 -18.85 -4.46 -17.16
C VAL A 236 -18.59 -4.35 -15.67
N TRP A 237 -18.16 -5.44 -15.04
CA TRP A 237 -17.75 -5.43 -13.63
C TRP A 237 -16.64 -4.41 -13.39
N LYS A 238 -15.64 -4.34 -14.28
CA LYS A 238 -14.56 -3.35 -14.16
C LYS A 238 -15.08 -1.92 -14.15
N ARG A 239 -16.00 -1.58 -15.06
CA ARG A 239 -16.64 -0.26 -15.12
C ARG A 239 -17.41 0.05 -13.84
N ASP A 240 -18.17 -0.91 -13.32
CA ASP A 240 -19.01 -0.71 -12.15
C ASP A 240 -18.16 -0.51 -10.87
N VAL A 241 -17.04 -1.23 -10.72
CA VAL A 241 -16.05 -0.99 -9.65
C VAL A 241 -15.46 0.43 -9.72
N ILE A 242 -15.15 0.92 -10.93
CA ILE A 242 -14.64 2.28 -11.11
C ILE A 242 -15.72 3.34 -10.78
N GLY A 243 -16.98 3.05 -11.11
CA GLY A 243 -18.13 3.87 -10.71
C GLY A 243 -18.21 4.01 -9.18
N GLN A 244 -18.16 2.90 -8.45
CA GLN A 244 -18.17 2.91 -6.98
C GLN A 244 -16.94 3.61 -6.39
N TYR A 245 -15.76 3.47 -7.02
CA TYR A 245 -14.58 4.23 -6.62
C TYR A 245 -14.84 5.74 -6.68
N ARG A 246 -15.40 6.23 -7.78
CA ARG A 246 -15.79 7.65 -7.92
C ARG A 246 -16.76 8.06 -6.79
N GLU A 247 -17.84 7.31 -6.61
CA GLU A 247 -18.85 7.59 -5.59
C GLU A 247 -18.25 7.65 -4.18
N SER A 248 -17.36 6.71 -3.85
CA SER A 248 -16.74 6.61 -2.53
C SER A 248 -15.79 7.77 -2.23
N ILE A 249 -15.01 8.22 -3.22
CA ILE A 249 -14.13 9.39 -3.04
C ILE A 249 -14.97 10.67 -2.93
N THR A 250 -16.00 10.82 -3.74
CA THR A 250 -16.96 11.94 -3.63
C THR A 250 -17.59 12.00 -2.23
N GLU A 251 -18.04 10.86 -1.71
CA GLU A 251 -18.61 10.74 -0.36
C GLU A 251 -17.60 11.18 0.72
N ILE A 252 -16.34 10.74 0.64
CA ILE A 252 -15.29 11.14 1.60
C ILE A 252 -15.05 12.65 1.55
N ILE A 253 -14.92 13.24 0.35
CA ILE A 253 -14.73 14.69 0.18
C ILE A 253 -15.92 15.45 0.77
N SER A 254 -17.15 15.05 0.41
CA SER A 254 -18.39 15.68 0.89
C SER A 254 -18.51 15.63 2.41
N GLN A 255 -18.14 14.53 3.05
CA GLN A 255 -18.15 14.40 4.52
C GLN A 255 -17.17 15.38 5.18
N CYS A 256 -15.99 15.58 4.59
CA CYS A 256 -15.00 16.53 5.11
C CYS A 256 -15.48 17.98 4.93
N GLN A 257 -15.97 18.32 3.73
CA GLN A 257 -16.49 19.66 3.42
C GLN A 257 -17.70 20.03 4.29
N THR A 258 -18.63 19.10 4.53
CA THR A 258 -19.80 19.33 5.39
C THR A 258 -19.43 19.68 6.83
N LYS A 259 -18.24 19.26 7.29
CA LYS A 259 -17.72 19.54 8.62
C LYS A 259 -16.62 20.61 8.64
N ASP A 260 -16.42 21.31 7.53
CA ASP A 260 -15.36 22.33 7.36
C ASP A 260 -13.95 21.81 7.70
N ILE A 261 -13.70 20.53 7.43
CA ILE A 261 -12.39 19.89 7.66
C ILE A 261 -11.65 19.81 6.31
N PRO A 262 -10.45 20.41 6.18
CA PRO A 262 -9.65 20.31 4.97
C PRO A 262 -9.30 18.86 4.63
N ILE A 263 -9.32 18.56 3.33
CA ILE A 263 -8.86 17.28 2.78
C ILE A 263 -7.77 17.51 1.74
N LEU A 264 -6.79 16.61 1.70
CA LEU A 264 -5.73 16.52 0.69
C LEU A 264 -5.80 15.15 0.02
N LEU A 265 -5.82 15.12 -1.30
CA LEU A 265 -5.76 13.87 -2.07
C LEU A 265 -4.32 13.53 -2.45
N VAL A 266 -3.98 12.24 -2.49
CA VAL A 266 -2.68 11.74 -2.95
C VAL A 266 -2.89 10.70 -4.04
N CYS A 267 -2.44 11.02 -5.25
CA CYS A 267 -2.44 10.09 -6.37
C CYS A 267 -1.25 9.12 -6.24
N LEU A 268 -1.54 7.83 -6.09
CA LEU A 268 -0.54 6.78 -5.90
C LEU A 268 -0.01 6.23 -7.24
N GLY A 269 1.29 5.98 -7.31
CA GLY A 269 1.92 5.26 -8.42
C GLY A 269 1.98 3.74 -8.18
N SER A 270 2.64 3.01 -9.07
CA SER A 270 2.91 1.58 -8.88
C SER A 270 4.22 1.19 -9.57
N ASN A 271 4.76 0.02 -9.21
CA ASN A 271 5.86 -0.58 -9.93
C ASN A 271 5.41 -0.97 -11.34
N LEU A 272 6.12 -0.45 -12.34
CA LEU A 272 5.89 -0.74 -13.74
C LEU A 272 6.90 -1.78 -14.24
N ARG A 273 8.19 -1.49 -14.03
CA ARG A 273 9.30 -2.18 -14.68
C ARG A 273 9.52 -3.60 -14.19
N ASP A 274 9.40 -3.80 -12.88
CA ASP A 274 9.68 -5.06 -12.20
C ASP A 274 8.40 -5.70 -11.65
N CYS A 275 7.29 -5.43 -12.33
CA CYS A 275 5.98 -5.97 -12.00
C CYS A 275 5.25 -6.43 -13.29
N PRO A 276 5.56 -7.64 -13.79
CA PRO A 276 4.77 -8.27 -14.83
C PRO A 276 3.31 -8.42 -14.37
N PRO A 277 2.36 -8.46 -15.31
CA PRO A 277 0.94 -8.55 -15.00
C PRO A 277 0.64 -9.85 -14.30
N ILE A 278 -0.25 -9.80 -13.33
CA ILE A 278 -0.63 -10.92 -12.47
C ILE A 278 -1.35 -11.98 -13.30
N LYS A 279 -2.29 -11.56 -14.16
CA LYS A 279 -3.03 -12.46 -15.03
C LYS A 279 -3.24 -11.86 -16.42
N SER A 280 -3.08 -12.69 -17.45
CA SER A 280 -3.36 -12.33 -18.84
C SER A 280 -4.24 -13.41 -19.47
N GLU A 281 -5.28 -12.98 -20.17
CA GLU A 281 -6.18 -13.85 -20.93
C GLU A 281 -6.40 -13.23 -22.31
N LEU A 282 -6.71 -14.08 -23.29
CA LEU A 282 -7.18 -13.61 -24.59
C LEU A 282 -8.69 -13.40 -24.55
N PRO A 283 -9.24 -12.36 -25.20
CA PRO A 283 -10.68 -12.15 -25.26
C PRO A 283 -11.44 -13.40 -25.69
N LEU A 284 -12.56 -13.67 -25.02
CA LEU A 284 -13.41 -14.83 -25.33
C LEU A 284 -14.09 -14.70 -26.71
N THR A 285 -14.14 -13.49 -27.26
CA THR A 285 -14.70 -13.16 -28.56
C THR A 285 -13.83 -13.58 -29.75
N LEU A 286 -12.56 -13.95 -29.53
CA LEU A 286 -11.68 -14.42 -30.60
C LEU A 286 -12.07 -15.82 -31.07
N SER A 287 -12.17 -16.02 -32.38
CA SER A 287 -12.35 -17.36 -32.97
C SER A 287 -11.17 -18.28 -32.64
N ASN A 288 -11.41 -19.59 -32.62
CA ASN A 288 -10.37 -20.58 -32.33
C ASN A 288 -9.18 -20.50 -33.30
N THR A 289 -9.43 -20.22 -34.58
CA THR A 289 -8.39 -20.06 -35.60
C THR A 289 -7.51 -18.84 -35.33
N THR A 290 -8.13 -17.70 -35.03
CA THR A 290 -7.41 -16.46 -34.68
C THR A 290 -6.65 -16.61 -33.37
N ARG A 291 -7.24 -17.26 -32.36
CA ARG A 291 -6.58 -17.59 -31.09
C ARG A 291 -5.32 -18.44 -31.32
N GLN A 292 -5.40 -19.50 -32.13
CA GLN A 292 -4.23 -20.34 -32.42
C GLN A 292 -3.15 -19.58 -33.17
N LYS A 293 -3.53 -18.73 -34.15
CA LYS A 293 -2.59 -17.85 -34.85
C LYS A 293 -1.85 -16.93 -33.88
N TRP A 294 -2.57 -16.30 -32.95
CA TRP A 294 -1.99 -15.44 -31.93
C TRP A 294 -1.00 -16.21 -31.05
N LEU A 295 -1.39 -17.41 -30.57
CA LEU A 295 -0.53 -18.25 -29.71
C LEU A 295 0.77 -18.62 -30.42
N ASN A 296 0.70 -18.99 -31.69
CA ASN A 296 1.89 -19.33 -32.49
C ASN A 296 2.83 -18.13 -32.67
N LEU A 297 2.30 -16.92 -32.89
CA LEU A 297 3.09 -15.70 -32.99
C LEU A 297 3.74 -15.33 -31.65
N PHE A 298 2.97 -15.44 -30.57
CA PHE A 298 3.44 -15.11 -29.22
C PHE A 298 4.56 -16.07 -28.76
N ASP A 299 4.44 -17.34 -29.09
CA ASP A 299 5.46 -18.37 -28.84
C ASP A 299 6.72 -18.12 -29.68
N GLN A 300 6.59 -17.77 -30.97
CA GLN A 300 7.73 -17.33 -31.80
C GLN A 300 8.45 -16.12 -31.20
N ALA A 301 7.72 -15.09 -30.80
CA ALA A 301 8.30 -13.91 -30.14
C ALA A 301 9.06 -14.30 -28.86
N THR A 302 8.51 -15.24 -28.07
CA THR A 302 9.12 -15.71 -26.82
C THR A 302 10.43 -16.46 -27.05
N ARG A 303 10.54 -17.24 -28.14
CA ARG A 303 11.81 -17.88 -28.54
C ARG A 303 12.90 -16.87 -28.92
N HIS A 304 12.50 -15.69 -29.41
CA HIS A 304 13.43 -14.62 -29.78
C HIS A 304 13.69 -13.60 -28.68
N ARG A 305 13.36 -13.89 -27.41
CA ARG A 305 13.47 -12.92 -26.31
C ARG A 305 14.86 -12.30 -26.12
N ASP A 306 15.92 -13.02 -26.47
CA ASP A 306 17.32 -12.55 -26.35
C ASP A 306 17.73 -11.67 -27.55
N ASN A 307 16.84 -11.48 -28.53
CA ASN A 307 16.95 -10.53 -29.64
C ASN A 307 15.72 -9.59 -29.64
N PRO A 308 15.77 -8.47 -28.91
CA PRO A 308 14.61 -7.61 -28.67
C PRO A 308 14.02 -7.04 -29.96
N SER A 309 14.84 -6.75 -30.97
CA SER A 309 14.37 -6.28 -32.29
C SER A 309 13.50 -7.32 -33.01
N THR A 310 13.89 -8.59 -32.95
CA THR A 310 13.14 -9.68 -33.61
C THR A 310 11.89 -10.03 -32.81
N ALA A 311 12.00 -10.15 -31.48
CA ALA A 311 10.86 -10.42 -30.61
C ALA A 311 9.78 -9.33 -30.77
N LEU A 312 10.18 -8.06 -30.81
CA LEU A 312 9.26 -6.94 -30.97
C LEU A 312 8.42 -7.03 -32.25
N LYS A 313 9.01 -7.43 -33.39
CA LYS A 313 8.27 -7.60 -34.65
C LYS A 313 7.15 -8.63 -34.52
N PHE A 314 7.41 -9.77 -33.88
CA PHE A 314 6.38 -10.79 -33.65
C PHE A 314 5.34 -10.33 -32.63
N TYR A 315 5.75 -9.66 -31.56
CA TYR A 315 4.79 -9.10 -30.59
C TYR A 315 3.90 -8.01 -31.22
N GLN A 316 4.41 -7.19 -32.14
CA GLN A 316 3.59 -6.23 -32.89
C GLN A 316 2.55 -6.93 -33.77
N GLN A 317 2.89 -8.08 -34.38
CA GLN A 317 1.90 -8.89 -35.10
C GLN A 317 0.84 -9.48 -34.16
N CYS A 318 1.19 -9.85 -32.92
CA CYS A 318 0.22 -10.21 -31.89
C CYS A 318 -0.71 -9.03 -31.56
N SER A 319 -0.16 -7.83 -31.42
CA SER A 319 -0.92 -6.60 -31.10
C SER A 319 -1.93 -6.26 -32.21
N ALA A 320 -1.58 -6.52 -33.47
CA ALA A 320 -2.47 -6.34 -34.61
C ALA A 320 -3.68 -7.30 -34.61
N ILE A 321 -3.61 -8.41 -33.86
CA ILE A 321 -4.77 -9.31 -33.65
C ILE A 321 -5.58 -8.86 -32.44
N THR A 322 -4.92 -8.56 -31.31
CA THR A 322 -5.58 -8.02 -30.12
C THR A 322 -4.58 -7.29 -29.21
N GLU A 323 -5.03 -6.17 -28.65
CA GLU A 323 -4.28 -5.37 -27.66
C GLU A 323 -4.73 -5.66 -26.22
N GLU A 324 -5.69 -6.57 -26.00
CA GLU A 324 -6.27 -6.80 -24.66
C GLU A 324 -5.40 -7.70 -23.75
N HIS A 325 -4.24 -8.14 -24.23
CA HIS A 325 -3.40 -9.12 -23.53
C HIS A 325 -2.29 -8.44 -22.70
N ALA A 326 -2.42 -8.41 -21.37
CA ALA A 326 -1.51 -7.69 -20.49
C ALA A 326 -0.02 -8.07 -20.64
N LEU A 327 0.31 -9.37 -20.69
CA LEU A 327 1.70 -9.84 -20.79
C LEU A 327 2.32 -9.52 -22.16
N LEU A 328 1.49 -9.35 -23.20
CA LEU A 328 1.97 -8.90 -24.50
C LEU A 328 2.56 -7.49 -24.38
N HIS A 329 1.81 -6.57 -23.76
CA HIS A 329 2.29 -5.22 -23.52
C HIS A 329 3.53 -5.19 -22.63
N TYR A 330 3.60 -6.02 -21.57
CA TYR A 330 4.79 -6.09 -20.73
C TYR A 330 6.04 -6.47 -21.54
N ARG A 331 5.95 -7.50 -22.37
CA ARG A 331 7.10 -7.97 -23.15
C ARG A 331 7.47 -7.02 -24.29
N ILE A 332 6.49 -6.35 -24.90
CA ILE A 332 6.76 -5.23 -25.83
C ILE A 332 7.52 -4.11 -25.10
N ALA A 333 7.11 -3.74 -23.89
CA ALA A 333 7.78 -2.72 -23.11
C ALA A 333 9.25 -3.09 -22.82
N ARG A 334 9.51 -4.35 -22.43
CA ARG A 334 10.86 -4.87 -22.20
C ARG A 334 11.71 -4.84 -23.47
N CYS A 335 11.13 -5.11 -24.64
CA CYS A 335 11.83 -5.00 -25.92
C CYS A 335 12.20 -3.53 -26.20
N PHE A 336 11.24 -2.60 -26.06
CA PHE A 336 11.50 -1.18 -26.26
C PHE A 336 12.56 -0.63 -25.30
N GLU A 337 12.52 -1.03 -24.03
CA GLU A 337 13.51 -0.60 -23.03
C GLU A 337 14.93 -1.09 -23.40
N GLN A 338 15.07 -2.36 -23.77
CA GLN A 338 16.35 -2.91 -24.25
C GLN A 338 16.86 -2.24 -25.54
N LEU A 339 15.97 -1.69 -26.36
CA LEU A 339 16.29 -0.93 -27.56
C LEU A 339 16.49 0.57 -27.29
N GLY A 340 16.47 1.01 -26.03
CA GLY A 340 16.62 2.41 -25.64
C GLY A 340 15.40 3.30 -25.92
N GLN A 341 14.28 2.73 -26.37
CA GLN A 341 13.04 3.44 -26.71
C GLN A 341 12.15 3.63 -25.48
N ASN A 342 12.66 4.37 -24.49
CA ASN A 342 12.08 4.46 -23.16
C ASN A 342 10.64 5.00 -23.10
N GLN A 343 10.29 5.99 -23.94
CA GLN A 343 8.93 6.53 -23.95
C GLN A 343 7.92 5.48 -24.45
N ALA A 344 8.27 4.71 -25.48
CA ALA A 344 7.46 3.60 -25.97
C ALA A 344 7.37 2.47 -24.93
N ALA A 345 8.49 2.17 -24.26
CA ALA A 345 8.52 1.21 -23.16
C ALA A 345 7.54 1.61 -22.05
N ARG A 346 7.60 2.86 -21.57
CA ARG A 346 6.71 3.39 -20.54
C ARG A 346 5.24 3.25 -20.94
N LYS A 347 4.88 3.61 -22.18
CA LYS A 347 3.50 3.46 -22.69
C LYS A 347 3.03 2.01 -22.59
N HIS A 348 3.85 1.06 -23.03
CA HIS A 348 3.48 -0.35 -23.00
C HIS A 348 3.47 -0.94 -21.58
N TYR A 349 4.31 -0.49 -20.65
CA TYR A 349 4.19 -0.88 -19.25
C TYR A 349 2.85 -0.43 -18.64
N LEU A 350 2.38 0.78 -18.95
CA LEU A 350 1.08 1.27 -18.51
C LEU A 350 -0.08 0.47 -19.11
N LEU A 351 -0.02 0.14 -20.40
CA LEU A 351 -1.00 -0.75 -21.04
C LEU A 351 -1.02 -2.13 -20.38
N SER A 352 0.16 -2.68 -20.06
CA SER A 352 0.25 -3.95 -19.35
C SER A 352 -0.44 -3.90 -17.99
N LYS A 353 -0.24 -2.82 -17.22
CA LYS A 353 -0.92 -2.60 -15.94
C LYS A 353 -2.44 -2.54 -16.11
N ASP A 354 -2.92 -1.82 -17.12
CA ASP A 354 -4.35 -1.56 -17.29
C ASP A 354 -5.13 -2.73 -17.92
N HIS A 355 -4.48 -3.57 -18.72
CA HIS A 355 -5.06 -4.81 -19.27
C HIS A 355 -4.92 -6.03 -18.33
N ASP A 356 -4.26 -5.88 -17.17
CA ASP A 356 -4.14 -6.97 -16.19
C ASP A 356 -5.54 -7.45 -15.75
N ILE A 357 -5.80 -8.75 -15.92
CA ILE A 357 -7.10 -9.34 -15.56
C ILE A 357 -7.30 -9.35 -14.05
N CYS A 358 -6.21 -9.28 -13.28
CA CYS A 358 -6.24 -9.09 -11.83
C CYS A 358 -5.66 -7.71 -11.48
N PRO A 359 -6.46 -6.63 -11.62
CA PRO A 359 -5.98 -5.26 -11.48
C PRO A 359 -5.78 -4.86 -10.01
N LEU A 360 -4.67 -5.32 -9.42
CA LEU A 360 -4.25 -4.95 -8.06
C LEU A 360 -3.41 -3.66 -8.01
N ARG A 361 -3.45 -2.88 -9.09
CA ARG A 361 -2.75 -1.59 -9.24
C ARG A 361 -3.78 -0.54 -9.67
N LEU A 362 -3.60 0.71 -9.23
CA LEU A 362 -4.46 1.84 -9.63
C LEU A 362 -4.40 1.94 -11.16
N THR A 363 -5.55 1.86 -11.83
CA THR A 363 -5.64 1.93 -13.30
C THR A 363 -5.52 3.37 -13.78
N GLU A 364 -5.15 3.61 -15.05
CA GLU A 364 -5.09 4.98 -15.59
C GLU A 364 -6.47 5.65 -15.58
N GLN A 365 -7.54 4.87 -15.70
CA GLN A 365 -8.90 5.41 -15.61
C GLN A 365 -9.22 5.93 -14.20
N MET A 366 -8.81 5.21 -13.16
CA MET A 366 -9.03 5.65 -11.78
C MET A 366 -8.10 6.80 -11.37
N ASP A 367 -6.87 6.83 -11.88
CA ASP A 367 -5.95 7.97 -11.76
C ASP A 367 -6.59 9.26 -12.34
N ARG A 368 -7.26 9.16 -13.50
CA ARG A 368 -8.05 10.28 -14.04
C ARG A 368 -9.22 10.67 -13.13
N VAL A 369 -9.96 9.70 -12.60
CA VAL A 369 -11.09 9.96 -11.69
C VAL A 369 -10.67 10.79 -10.48
N ILE A 370 -9.59 10.42 -9.79
CA ILE A 370 -9.16 11.15 -8.58
C ILE A 370 -8.71 12.58 -8.91
N ARG A 371 -8.11 12.81 -10.09
CA ARG A 371 -7.73 14.15 -10.58
C ARG A 371 -8.93 15.00 -10.93
N GLU A 372 -9.88 14.43 -11.69
CA GLU A 372 -11.13 15.09 -12.02
C GLU A 372 -11.91 15.49 -10.75
N LEU A 373 -11.95 14.62 -9.73
CA LEU A 373 -12.58 14.95 -8.46
C LEU A 373 -11.82 16.02 -7.67
N ALA A 374 -10.48 15.99 -7.69
CA ALA A 374 -9.68 17.05 -7.08
C ALA A 374 -10.02 18.42 -7.69
N ASP A 375 -10.05 18.51 -9.03
CA ASP A 375 -10.37 19.74 -9.74
C ASP A 375 -11.84 20.16 -9.53
N GLN A 376 -12.77 19.20 -9.59
CA GLN A 376 -14.21 19.46 -9.44
C GLN A 376 -14.56 20.03 -8.05
N PHE A 377 -13.93 19.52 -7.00
CA PHE A 377 -14.22 19.90 -5.61
C PHE A 377 -13.24 20.95 -5.05
N ASP A 378 -12.33 21.48 -5.88
CA ASP A 378 -11.25 22.40 -5.48
C ASP A 378 -10.43 21.88 -4.30
N VAL A 379 -10.07 20.59 -4.36
CA VAL A 379 -9.31 19.89 -3.34
C VAL A 379 -7.85 19.79 -3.76
N PRO A 380 -6.88 20.21 -2.92
CA PRO A 380 -5.46 20.00 -3.19
C PRO A 380 -5.12 18.54 -3.51
N LEU A 381 -4.29 18.32 -4.54
CA LEU A 381 -3.83 17.00 -4.96
C LEU A 381 -2.29 16.93 -4.98
N VAL A 382 -1.75 15.90 -4.35
CA VAL A 382 -0.34 15.50 -4.46
C VAL A 382 -0.18 14.40 -5.49
N ASP A 383 0.64 14.63 -6.49
CA ASP A 383 0.97 13.62 -7.51
C ASP A 383 2.13 12.72 -7.05
N GLY A 384 1.86 11.85 -6.08
CA GLY A 384 2.84 10.90 -5.54
C GLY A 384 3.38 9.94 -6.61
N ARG A 385 2.56 9.59 -7.60
CA ARG A 385 2.98 8.85 -8.80
C ARG A 385 4.11 9.57 -9.52
N ARG A 386 3.91 10.83 -9.90
CA ARG A 386 4.91 11.61 -10.68
C ARG A 386 6.19 11.86 -9.89
N VAL A 387 6.10 12.00 -8.58
CA VAL A 387 7.26 12.10 -7.68
C VAL A 387 8.15 10.87 -7.81
N LEU A 388 7.58 9.67 -7.70
CA LEU A 388 8.35 8.42 -7.79
C LEU A 388 8.80 8.11 -9.22
N GLU A 389 8.01 8.47 -10.23
CA GLU A 389 8.43 8.37 -11.63
C GLU A 389 9.65 9.25 -11.90
N ARG A 390 9.66 10.52 -11.46
CA ARG A 390 10.82 11.42 -11.64
C ARG A 390 12.08 10.95 -10.93
N ALA A 391 11.93 10.26 -9.80
CA ALA A 391 13.05 9.68 -9.06
C ALA A 391 13.57 8.37 -9.69
N SER A 392 12.86 7.82 -10.68
CA SER A 392 13.20 6.56 -11.35
C SER A 392 13.84 6.82 -12.71
N ALA A 393 14.84 6.01 -13.08
CA ALA A 393 15.48 6.16 -14.39
C ALA A 393 14.46 6.01 -15.53
N HIS A 394 14.59 6.90 -16.51
CA HIS A 394 13.69 7.00 -17.66
C HIS A 394 12.20 7.23 -17.32
N GLN A 395 11.90 7.61 -16.07
CA GLN A 395 10.52 7.76 -15.57
C GLN A 395 9.69 6.47 -15.62
N ILE A 396 10.35 5.32 -15.51
CA ILE A 396 9.72 3.99 -15.45
C ILE A 396 10.05 3.37 -14.09
N PRO A 397 9.21 3.52 -13.06
CA PRO A 397 9.52 3.02 -11.73
C PRO A 397 9.60 1.49 -11.67
N GLY A 398 10.62 1.00 -10.98
CA GLY A 398 10.86 -0.40 -10.65
C GLY A 398 11.14 -0.62 -9.16
N TYR A 399 11.96 -1.63 -8.86
CA TYR A 399 12.34 -1.98 -7.49
C TYR A 399 13.16 -0.91 -6.74
N GLU A 400 13.70 0.09 -7.44
CA GLU A 400 14.39 1.24 -6.84
C GLU A 400 13.46 2.14 -5.99
N MET A 401 12.16 2.16 -6.31
CA MET A 401 11.17 2.98 -5.60
C MET A 401 10.06 2.15 -4.98
N TYR A 402 9.95 0.87 -5.33
CA TYR A 402 8.91 -0.03 -4.86
C TYR A 402 9.48 -1.34 -4.35
N ILE A 403 8.89 -1.87 -3.29
CA ILE A 403 9.29 -3.17 -2.74
C ILE A 403 8.53 -4.33 -3.41
N ASP A 404 7.37 -4.05 -3.99
CA ASP A 404 6.57 -5.01 -4.75
C ASP A 404 5.82 -4.32 -5.90
N HIS A 405 4.55 -4.69 -6.15
CA HIS A 405 3.73 -4.12 -7.20
C HIS A 405 3.22 -2.70 -6.90
N VAL A 406 3.04 -2.33 -5.63
CA VAL A 406 2.42 -1.05 -5.22
C VAL A 406 3.05 -0.38 -4.01
N HIS A 407 3.74 -1.13 -3.15
CA HIS A 407 4.27 -0.58 -1.91
C HIS A 407 5.61 0.14 -2.16
N PRO A 408 5.71 1.45 -1.87
CA PRO A 408 6.96 2.19 -2.00
C PRO A 408 8.05 1.63 -1.07
N SER A 409 9.31 1.83 -1.43
CA SER A 409 10.42 1.68 -0.50
C SER A 409 10.34 2.73 0.60
N ILE A 410 11.18 2.60 1.64
CA ILE A 410 11.29 3.64 2.68
C ILE A 410 11.61 5.00 2.04
N ALA A 411 12.53 5.01 1.06
CA ALA A 411 12.86 6.19 0.28
C ALA A 411 11.66 6.72 -0.53
N GLY A 412 10.87 5.83 -1.15
CA GLY A 412 9.64 6.23 -1.83
C GLY A 412 8.63 6.87 -0.87
N HIS A 413 8.52 6.36 0.35
CA HIS A 413 7.69 6.96 1.41
C HIS A 413 8.19 8.35 1.83
N GLN A 414 9.51 8.54 1.97
CA GLN A 414 10.11 9.86 2.26
C GLN A 414 9.78 10.87 1.15
N LEU A 415 9.97 10.50 -0.12
CA LEU A 415 9.68 11.38 -1.26
C LEU A 415 8.20 11.78 -1.34
N ILE A 416 7.28 10.85 -1.09
CA ILE A 416 5.84 11.14 -1.03
C ILE A 416 5.55 12.11 0.13
N ALA A 417 6.18 11.91 1.29
CA ALA A 417 5.99 12.78 2.44
C ALA A 417 6.47 14.21 2.18
N THR A 418 7.66 14.38 1.61
CA THR A 418 8.17 15.71 1.23
C THR A 418 7.23 16.40 0.25
N ALA A 419 6.68 15.68 -0.73
CA ALA A 419 5.70 16.23 -1.67
C ALA A 419 4.37 16.64 -0.99
N ILE A 420 3.92 15.86 0.00
CA ILE A 420 2.76 16.23 0.83
C ILE A 420 3.04 17.51 1.59
N VAL A 421 4.17 17.60 2.31
CA VAL A 421 4.55 18.79 3.08
C VAL A 421 4.61 20.04 2.19
N GLN A 422 5.27 19.94 1.03
CA GLN A 422 5.34 21.03 0.06
C GLN A 422 3.94 21.47 -0.40
N GLN A 423 3.03 20.53 -0.65
CA GLN A 423 1.67 20.86 -1.06
C GLN A 423 0.87 21.52 0.06
N LEU A 424 1.02 21.07 1.31
CA LEU A 424 0.35 21.69 2.47
C LEU A 424 0.77 23.15 2.69
N ILE A 425 2.07 23.43 2.50
CA ILE A 425 2.61 24.79 2.55
C ILE A 425 2.07 25.62 1.38
N LYS A 426 2.14 25.07 0.15
CA LYS A 426 1.66 25.74 -1.07
C LYS A 426 0.17 26.09 -1.00
N SER A 427 -0.65 25.20 -0.44
CA SER A 427 -2.09 25.43 -0.26
C SER A 427 -2.43 26.22 1.00
N LYS A 428 -1.41 26.73 1.74
CA LYS A 428 -1.57 27.49 2.98
C LYS A 428 -2.38 26.77 4.06
N LEU A 429 -2.40 25.43 4.03
CA LEU A 429 -2.97 24.61 5.10
C LEU A 429 -2.02 24.55 6.30
N ILE A 430 -0.73 24.80 6.06
CA ILE A 430 0.30 24.92 7.07
C ILE A 430 1.13 26.17 6.77
N THR A 431 1.39 26.96 7.81
CA THR A 431 2.27 28.13 7.75
C THR A 431 3.70 27.70 8.06
N GLN A 432 4.65 28.17 7.26
CA GLN A 432 6.07 28.00 7.51
C GLN A 432 6.65 29.33 8.01
N PRO A 433 7.57 29.34 9.00
CA PRO A 433 8.27 30.56 9.41
C PRO A 433 9.08 31.16 8.26
N ASP A 434 9.14 32.49 8.18
CA ASP A 434 9.91 33.20 7.14
C ASP A 434 11.43 32.91 7.26
N ASP A 435 11.94 32.77 8.49
CA ASP A 435 13.35 32.46 8.80
C ASP A 435 13.63 30.94 8.92
N PHE A 436 13.09 30.15 7.99
CA PHE A 436 13.26 28.70 8.03
C PHE A 436 14.62 28.25 7.48
N PHE A 437 15.41 27.60 8.34
CA PHE A 437 16.60 26.85 7.93
C PHE A 437 16.21 25.49 7.37
N THR A 438 16.87 25.07 6.28
CA THR A 438 16.65 23.73 5.70
C THR A 438 17.11 22.66 6.72
N PRO A 439 16.21 21.80 7.23
CA PRO A 439 16.56 20.75 8.18
C PRO A 439 17.46 19.73 7.51
N ASP A 440 18.37 19.15 8.29
CA ASP A 440 19.12 17.96 7.87
C ASP A 440 18.19 16.74 7.89
N TYR A 441 17.42 16.57 6.81
CA TYR A 441 16.52 15.43 6.64
C TYR A 441 17.26 14.10 6.67
N ALA A 442 18.50 14.04 6.17
CA ALA A 442 19.27 12.80 6.17
C ALA A 442 19.55 12.33 7.60
N HIS A 443 19.99 13.24 8.48
CA HIS A 443 20.20 12.93 9.90
C HIS A 443 18.90 12.57 10.63
N MET A 444 17.81 13.29 10.36
CA MET A 444 16.49 12.99 10.93
C MET A 444 15.99 11.61 10.50
N TYR A 445 16.09 11.28 9.22
CA TYR A 445 15.72 9.97 8.69
C TYR A 445 16.60 8.86 9.27
N GLN A 446 17.90 9.11 9.39
CA GLN A 446 18.83 8.19 10.01
C GLN A 446 18.46 7.88 11.45
N THR A 447 18.17 8.90 12.26
CA THR A 447 17.74 8.74 13.65
C THR A 447 16.48 7.87 13.74
N GLN A 448 15.46 8.16 12.92
CA GLN A 448 14.22 7.39 12.87
C GLN A 448 14.46 5.92 12.48
N LEU A 449 15.39 5.63 11.58
CA LEU A 449 15.73 4.27 11.14
C LEU A 449 16.57 3.51 12.17
N GLN A 450 17.50 4.17 12.86
CA GLN A 450 18.37 3.55 13.87
C GLN A 450 17.61 3.11 15.12
N GLU A 451 16.51 3.78 15.45
CA GLU A 451 15.62 3.36 16.55
C GLU A 451 14.87 2.05 16.25
N ARG A 452 14.89 1.56 15.00
CA ARG A 452 14.17 0.34 14.62
C ARG A 452 15.04 -0.88 14.95
N PRO A 453 14.50 -1.90 15.64
CA PRO A 453 15.25 -3.12 15.90
C PRO A 453 15.53 -3.87 14.59
N PRO A 454 16.60 -4.67 14.48
CA PRO A 454 16.89 -5.45 13.26
C PRO A 454 15.71 -6.33 12.78
N SER A 455 14.92 -6.85 13.73
CA SER A 455 13.72 -7.64 13.42
C SER A 455 12.67 -6.86 12.61
N PHE A 456 12.69 -5.52 12.65
CA PHE A 456 11.83 -4.67 11.83
C PHE A 456 12.00 -4.97 10.33
N PHE A 457 13.26 -5.02 9.87
CA PHE A 457 13.60 -5.24 8.46
C PHE A 457 13.35 -6.69 8.04
N THR A 458 13.77 -7.66 8.84
CA THR A 458 13.48 -9.09 8.60
C THR A 458 11.98 -9.39 8.59
N ASN A 459 11.18 -8.73 9.45
CA ASN A 459 9.73 -8.87 9.43
C ASN A 459 9.11 -8.31 8.16
N GLY A 460 9.66 -7.20 7.64
CA GLY A 460 9.31 -6.67 6.34
C GLY A 460 9.53 -7.70 5.24
N LEU A 461 10.71 -8.32 5.20
CA LEU A 461 11.02 -9.36 4.22
C LEU A 461 10.05 -10.54 4.28
N ARG A 462 9.78 -11.07 5.48
CA ARG A 462 8.83 -12.18 5.67
C ARG A 462 7.45 -11.86 5.10
N ARG A 463 6.96 -10.63 5.30
CA ARG A 463 5.65 -10.18 4.78
C ARG A 463 5.65 -10.04 3.26
N VAL A 464 6.77 -9.61 2.66
CA VAL A 464 6.89 -9.54 1.20
C VAL A 464 7.00 -10.90 0.58
N GLN A 465 7.78 -11.82 1.15
CA GLN A 465 7.84 -13.20 0.70
C GLN A 465 6.46 -13.86 0.76
N TRP A 466 5.71 -13.64 1.84
CA TRP A 466 4.33 -14.09 1.93
C TRP A 466 3.46 -13.51 0.80
N LEU A 467 3.56 -12.20 0.54
CA LEU A 467 2.81 -11.53 -0.53
C LEU A 467 3.21 -12.04 -1.92
N GLU A 468 4.51 -12.25 -2.18
CA GLU A 468 5.02 -12.75 -3.45
C GLU A 468 4.57 -14.20 -3.71
N ASN A 469 4.55 -15.02 -2.66
CA ASN A 469 4.02 -16.38 -2.72
C ASN A 469 2.51 -16.38 -2.96
N TRP A 470 1.78 -15.51 -2.25
CA TRP A 470 0.35 -15.28 -2.47
C TRP A 470 0.08 -14.79 -3.90
N ALA A 471 0.91 -13.89 -4.43
CA ALA A 471 0.96 -13.39 -5.80
C ALA A 471 1.34 -14.44 -6.86
N ARG A 472 1.72 -15.67 -6.46
CA ARG A 472 2.30 -16.71 -7.33
C ARG A 472 3.38 -16.16 -8.27
N ARG A 473 4.26 -15.31 -7.72
CA ARG A 473 5.41 -14.73 -8.45
C ARG A 473 6.40 -15.78 -8.93
N ASP A 474 6.36 -16.99 -8.37
CA ASP A 474 7.11 -18.15 -8.86
C ASP A 474 6.87 -18.40 -10.36
N ARG A 475 5.63 -18.19 -10.82
CA ARG A 475 5.25 -18.33 -12.24
C ARG A 475 5.82 -17.24 -13.15
N GLN A 476 6.34 -16.17 -12.56
CA GLN A 476 6.84 -14.97 -13.25
C GLN A 476 8.34 -14.76 -13.06
N GLN A 477 9.05 -15.72 -12.45
CA GLN A 477 10.48 -15.60 -12.17
C GLN A 477 11.30 -15.24 -13.42
N GLN A 478 10.93 -15.77 -14.58
CA GLN A 478 11.62 -15.45 -15.83
C GLN A 478 11.45 -13.97 -16.24
N GLU A 479 10.28 -13.39 -16.01
CA GLU A 479 9.99 -11.98 -16.32
C GLU A 479 10.65 -11.00 -15.32
N LEU A 480 10.94 -11.49 -14.11
CA LEU A 480 11.59 -10.74 -13.04
C LEU A 480 13.13 -10.83 -13.08
N LYS A 481 13.71 -11.61 -14.00
CA LYS A 481 15.16 -11.62 -14.18
C LYS A 481 15.63 -10.26 -14.69
N PRO A 482 16.65 -9.64 -14.07
CA PRO A 482 17.28 -8.45 -14.62
C PRO A 482 17.87 -8.74 -16.01
N PHE A 483 17.66 -7.85 -16.97
CA PHE A 483 18.31 -7.89 -18.29
C PHE A 483 19.40 -6.81 -18.48
N ASP A 484 19.55 -5.91 -17.51
CA ASP A 484 20.50 -4.80 -17.54
C ASP A 484 21.10 -4.54 -16.15
N LEU A 485 22.09 -3.65 -16.09
CA LEU A 485 22.74 -3.22 -14.84
C LEU A 485 21.74 -2.58 -13.88
N ARG A 486 20.86 -1.71 -14.39
CA ARG A 486 19.84 -1.01 -13.60
C ARG A 486 18.97 -1.99 -12.81
N GLY A 487 18.41 -3.00 -13.46
CA GLY A 487 17.56 -4.00 -12.81
C GLY A 487 18.32 -4.86 -11.81
N ARG A 488 19.61 -5.13 -12.07
CA ARG A 488 20.45 -5.87 -11.12
C ARG A 488 20.72 -5.05 -9.86
N LEU A 489 21.06 -3.77 -10.01
CA LEU A 489 21.26 -2.87 -8.87
C LEU A 489 19.95 -2.57 -8.12
N ALA A 490 18.82 -2.41 -8.81
CA ALA A 490 17.51 -2.26 -8.16
C ALA A 490 17.16 -3.49 -7.31
N LYS A 491 17.54 -4.70 -7.75
CA LYS A 491 17.39 -5.91 -6.96
C LYS A 491 18.30 -5.92 -5.73
N ALA A 492 19.56 -5.49 -5.86
CA ALA A 492 20.48 -5.34 -4.73
C ALA A 492 19.97 -4.29 -3.73
N ASP A 493 19.49 -3.14 -4.21
CA ASP A 493 18.91 -2.07 -3.41
C ASP A 493 17.67 -2.55 -2.63
N ARG A 494 16.77 -3.27 -3.30
CA ARG A 494 15.63 -3.90 -2.64
C ARG A 494 16.05 -4.82 -1.48
N LEU A 495 17.14 -5.59 -1.64
CA LEU A 495 17.67 -6.48 -0.60
C LEU A 495 18.34 -5.69 0.54
N LEU A 496 19.02 -4.59 0.25
CA LEU A 496 19.54 -3.65 1.26
C LEU A 496 18.40 -3.11 2.14
N GLY A 497 17.24 -2.80 1.54
CA GLY A 497 16.06 -2.38 2.29
C GLY A 497 15.54 -3.40 3.32
N PHE A 498 15.97 -4.66 3.23
CA PHE A 498 15.65 -5.72 4.19
C PHE A 498 16.84 -6.17 5.04
N SER A 499 17.99 -5.53 4.89
CA SER A 499 19.26 -5.92 5.52
C SER A 499 19.73 -7.34 5.16
N GLU A 500 19.43 -7.80 3.94
CA GLU A 500 19.83 -9.12 3.42
C GLU A 500 21.25 -9.09 2.83
N LEU A 501 22.24 -8.73 3.65
CA LEU A 501 23.59 -8.36 3.22
C LEU A 501 24.30 -9.44 2.38
N ASP A 502 24.20 -10.72 2.77
CA ASP A 502 24.80 -11.84 2.02
C ASP A 502 24.24 -11.97 0.60
N ARG A 503 22.96 -11.64 0.41
CA ARG A 503 22.32 -11.69 -0.91
C ARG A 503 22.64 -10.44 -1.73
N VAL A 504 22.90 -9.32 -1.06
CA VAL A 504 23.38 -8.11 -1.70
C VAL A 504 24.76 -8.36 -2.31
N THR A 505 25.71 -8.95 -1.57
CA THR A 505 27.06 -9.22 -2.11
C THR A 505 26.98 -10.07 -3.38
N ILE A 506 26.14 -11.11 -3.41
CA ILE A 506 25.92 -11.94 -4.60
C ILE A 506 25.43 -11.12 -5.80
N GLU A 507 24.49 -10.19 -5.61
CA GLU A 507 23.97 -9.38 -6.73
C GLU A 507 24.96 -8.28 -7.17
N LEU A 508 25.75 -7.73 -6.25
CA LEU A 508 26.80 -6.76 -6.57
C LEU A 508 28.00 -7.42 -7.29
N THR A 509 28.45 -8.61 -6.88
CA THR A 509 29.48 -9.38 -7.60
C THR A 509 29.03 -9.66 -9.02
N LYS A 510 27.79 -10.16 -9.21
CA LYS A 510 27.22 -10.36 -10.55
C LYS A 510 27.14 -9.08 -11.37
N ALA A 511 27.01 -7.91 -10.73
CA ALA A 511 26.99 -6.64 -11.44
C ALA A 511 28.39 -6.30 -11.95
N LEU A 512 29.43 -6.41 -11.12
CA LEU A 512 30.82 -6.19 -11.52
C LEU A 512 31.26 -7.18 -12.61
N ASP A 513 30.90 -8.45 -12.47
CA ASP A 513 31.29 -9.50 -13.44
C ASP A 513 30.67 -9.29 -14.83
N GLN A 514 29.43 -8.78 -14.87
CA GLN A 514 28.66 -8.71 -16.11
C GLN A 514 28.72 -7.34 -16.80
N TYR A 515 28.96 -6.26 -16.05
CA TYR A 515 28.82 -4.91 -16.56
C TYR A 515 30.08 -4.08 -16.24
N PRO A 516 30.84 -3.64 -17.26
CA PRO A 516 32.02 -2.79 -17.06
C PRO A 516 31.72 -1.46 -16.36
N THR A 517 30.48 -0.96 -16.47
CA THR A 517 30.03 0.31 -15.86
C THR A 517 29.45 0.13 -14.44
N ALA A 518 29.53 -1.08 -13.86
CA ALA A 518 28.93 -1.36 -12.56
C ALA A 518 29.57 -0.56 -11.41
N TYR A 519 30.88 -0.38 -11.40
CA TYR A 519 31.59 0.28 -10.30
C TYR A 519 31.02 1.68 -9.96
N PRO A 520 30.97 2.65 -10.88
CA PRO A 520 30.40 3.98 -10.57
C PRO A 520 28.92 3.92 -10.18
N ALA A 521 28.16 2.97 -10.74
CA ALA A 521 26.75 2.81 -10.40
C ALA A 521 26.53 2.23 -8.98
N ILE A 522 27.43 1.37 -8.50
CA ILE A 522 27.42 0.86 -7.12
C ILE A 522 27.79 1.97 -6.12
N VAL A 523 28.75 2.84 -6.47
CA VAL A 523 29.05 4.03 -5.66
C VAL A 523 27.82 4.93 -5.54
N GLU A 524 27.14 5.21 -6.65
CA GLU A 524 25.93 6.06 -6.63
C GLU A 524 24.81 5.43 -5.79
N LEU A 525 24.63 4.11 -5.85
CA LEU A 525 23.69 3.39 -4.98
C LEU A 525 23.99 3.64 -3.48
N ALA A 526 25.26 3.58 -3.08
CA ALA A 526 25.65 3.86 -1.69
C ALA A 526 25.42 5.33 -1.31
N LEU A 527 25.76 6.27 -2.19
CA LEU A 527 25.51 7.71 -1.97
C LEU A 527 24.01 8.02 -1.86
N GLN A 528 23.19 7.37 -2.69
CA GLN A 528 21.75 7.48 -2.63
C GLN A 528 21.20 7.00 -1.27
N ARG A 529 21.70 5.88 -0.75
CA ARG A 529 21.33 5.37 0.59
C ARG A 529 21.68 6.34 1.71
N ARG A 530 22.87 6.93 1.66
CA ARG A 530 23.28 7.98 2.61
C ARG A 530 22.32 9.18 2.59
N ARG A 531 21.93 9.65 1.40
CA ARG A 531 20.95 10.76 1.27
C ARG A 531 19.56 10.40 1.83
N GLN A 532 19.23 9.12 1.94
CA GLN A 532 17.98 8.61 2.51
C GLN A 532 18.07 8.36 4.03
N GLY A 533 19.21 8.71 4.65
CA GLY A 533 19.49 8.45 6.07
C GLY A 533 19.96 7.03 6.37
N ASP A 534 20.30 6.22 5.37
CA ASP A 534 20.66 4.82 5.52
C ASP A 534 22.19 4.60 5.44
N ASP A 535 22.91 5.21 6.38
CA ASP A 535 24.37 5.14 6.44
C ASP A 535 24.92 3.74 6.69
N TYR A 536 24.18 2.92 7.44
CA TYR A 536 24.60 1.55 7.74
C TYR A 536 24.78 0.74 6.45
N HIS A 537 23.76 0.75 5.58
CA HIS A 537 23.80 0.03 4.31
C HIS A 537 24.71 0.73 3.29
N ALA A 538 24.78 2.07 3.29
CA ALA A 538 25.73 2.80 2.45
C ALA A 538 27.18 2.40 2.75
N ASN A 539 27.57 2.39 4.03
CA ASN A 539 28.91 2.01 4.45
C ASN A 539 29.20 0.53 4.15
N PHE A 540 28.22 -0.35 4.33
CA PHE A 540 28.36 -1.76 3.93
C PHE A 540 28.73 -1.89 2.44
N VAL A 541 28.00 -1.21 1.55
CA VAL A 541 28.26 -1.25 0.10
C VAL A 541 29.65 -0.69 -0.24
N LEU A 542 30.04 0.43 0.37
CA LEU A 542 31.35 1.06 0.12
C LEU A 542 32.52 0.20 0.62
N SER A 543 32.40 -0.38 1.81
CA SER A 543 33.40 -1.30 2.36
C SER A 543 33.55 -2.55 1.50
N TRP A 544 32.42 -3.16 1.11
CA TRP A 544 32.42 -4.29 0.19
C TRP A 544 33.08 -3.93 -1.15
N LEU A 545 32.75 -2.76 -1.71
CA LEU A 545 33.29 -2.32 -2.99
C LEU A 545 34.81 -2.10 -2.93
N ALA A 546 35.33 -1.58 -1.82
CA ALA A 546 36.77 -1.38 -1.62
C ALA A 546 37.57 -2.68 -1.62
N GLU A 547 36.97 -3.79 -1.14
CA GLU A 547 37.59 -5.11 -1.14
C GLU A 547 37.52 -5.83 -2.50
N HIS A 548 36.59 -5.41 -3.38
CA HIS A 548 36.27 -6.10 -4.63
C HIS A 548 36.58 -5.29 -5.88
N SER A 549 37.06 -4.06 -5.75
CA SER A 549 37.67 -3.32 -6.86
C SER A 549 39.05 -3.89 -7.17
N ALA A 550 39.30 -4.22 -8.44
CA ALA A 550 40.66 -4.40 -8.92
C ALA A 550 41.47 -3.17 -8.49
N PRO A 551 42.72 -3.33 -7.99
CA PRO A 551 43.55 -2.20 -7.63
C PRO A 551 43.60 -1.28 -8.85
N ILE A 552 43.13 -0.04 -8.69
CA ILE A 552 43.31 1.02 -9.69
C ILE A 552 44.76 0.93 -10.10
N GLU A 553 45.04 0.59 -11.38
CA GLU A 553 46.40 0.65 -11.90
C GLU A 553 46.96 2.00 -11.48
N SER A 554 47.93 1.95 -10.57
CA SER A 554 48.58 3.15 -10.06
C SER A 554 49.06 3.89 -11.30
N PRO A 555 48.69 5.17 -11.52
CA PRO A 555 49.28 5.92 -12.62
C PRO A 555 50.79 5.82 -12.44
N ASN A 556 51.42 5.21 -13.44
CA ASN A 556 52.82 4.82 -13.41
C ASN A 556 53.66 6.05 -13.05
N THR A 557 54.06 6.18 -11.78
CA THR A 557 54.82 7.34 -11.27
C THR A 557 56.23 7.43 -11.83
N ASN A 558 56.61 6.51 -12.74
CA ASN A 558 57.90 6.46 -13.41
C ASN A 558 57.96 7.16 -14.79
N GLN A 559 56.93 7.89 -15.22
CA GLN A 559 57.00 8.69 -16.47
C GLN A 559 57.03 10.21 -16.27
N ALA A 560 57.20 10.70 -15.04
CA ALA A 560 57.23 12.14 -14.74
C ALA A 560 58.51 12.60 -14.01
N LEU A 561 59.68 12.02 -14.32
CA LEU A 561 60.98 12.63 -14.00
C LEU A 561 61.97 12.39 -15.13
N GLY A 562 61.69 12.97 -16.30
CA GLY A 562 62.70 13.26 -17.31
C GLY A 562 63.57 14.43 -16.86
N LEU A 563 64.40 14.21 -15.83
CA LEU A 563 65.52 15.08 -15.51
C LEU A 563 66.75 14.51 -16.19
N SER A 564 67.14 15.17 -17.28
CA SER A 564 68.45 15.05 -17.90
C SER A 564 69.54 15.32 -16.87
N SER A 565 70.54 14.44 -16.81
CA SER A 565 71.84 14.77 -16.21
C SER A 565 72.94 14.51 -17.24
N ASN A 566 73.59 15.61 -17.61
CA ASN A 566 74.89 15.81 -18.29
C ASN A 566 75.19 15.08 -19.60
#